data_AF-A0A945MBI7-F1
#
_entry.id   AF-A0A945MBI7-F1
#
_cell.length_a   1.000
_cell.length_b   1.000
_cell.length_c   1.000
_cell.angle_alpha   90.00
_cell.angle_beta   90.00
_cell.angle_gamma   90.00
#
_symmetry.space_group_name_H-M   'P 1'
#
loop_
_entity.id
_entity.type
_entity.pdbx_description
1 polymer ?
#
loop_
_entity_poly.entity_id
_entity_poly.type
_entity_poly.pdbx_seq_one_letter_code
_entity_poly.pdbx_strand_id
1 'polypeptide(L)'
;MMECTDADYKTADAALNDTYREVMAKLNELDKTRPGWGLADALRESQRAWLPLRDRQCDWEAAFVKGGTMEPLIRLSCLSEMTAKRTDQLRETWKTYQ
;
A
#
# COMPACT_ATOMS: atom_id res chain seq x y z
N MET A 1 6.16 -12.55 19.42
CA MET A 1 6.68 -12.47 18.03
C MET A 1 5.56 -12.17 17.02
N MET A 2 4.45 -12.94 16.99
CA MET A 2 3.28 -12.60 16.15
C MET A 2 2.58 -11.28 16.54
N GLU A 3 2.51 -10.95 17.83
CA GLU A 3 1.85 -9.71 18.28
C GLU A 3 2.57 -8.43 17.82
N CYS A 4 3.90 -8.48 17.66
CA CYS A 4 4.66 -7.34 17.12
C CYS A 4 4.39 -7.16 15.63
N THR A 5 4.33 -8.25 14.86
CA THR A 5 4.13 -8.20 13.40
C THR A 5 2.73 -7.76 13.01
N ASP A 6 1.70 -8.07 13.81
CA ASP A 6 0.35 -7.54 13.58
C ASP A 6 0.27 -6.03 13.87
N ALA A 7 0.91 -5.58 14.95
CA ALA A 7 1.01 -4.15 15.26
C ALA A 7 1.79 -3.38 14.18
N ASP A 8 2.87 -3.97 13.66
CA ASP A 8 3.67 -3.40 12.57
C ASP A 8 2.82 -3.26 11.30
N TYR A 9 2.09 -4.32 10.92
CA TYR A 9 1.21 -4.26 9.75
C TYR A 9 0.10 -3.21 9.92
N LYS A 10 -0.55 -3.14 11.08
CA LYS A 10 -1.57 -2.11 11.38
C LYS A 10 -1.00 -0.70 11.30
N THR A 11 0.22 -0.50 11.81
CA THR A 11 0.92 0.78 11.74
C THR A 11 1.23 1.16 10.29
N ALA A 12 1.73 0.22 9.50
CA ALA A 12 1.98 0.42 8.07
C ALA A 12 0.67 0.73 7.30
N ASP A 13 -0.41 0.03 7.58
CA ASP A 13 -1.71 0.23 6.92
C ASP A 13 -2.32 1.60 7.27
N ALA A 14 -2.22 2.03 8.53
CA ALA A 14 -2.62 3.38 8.94
C ALA A 14 -1.83 4.45 8.18
N ALA A 15 -0.49 4.31 8.12
CA ALA A 15 0.37 5.25 7.42
C ALA A 15 0.07 5.32 5.90
N LEU A 16 -0.24 4.18 5.28
CA LEU A 16 -0.64 4.12 3.88
C LEU A 16 -1.98 4.85 3.65
N ASN A 17 -2.98 4.58 4.49
CA ASN A 17 -4.29 5.21 4.37
C ASN A 17 -4.25 6.72 4.60
N ASP A 18 -3.46 7.20 5.56
CA ASP A 18 -3.23 8.62 5.78
C ASP A 18 -2.58 9.29 4.56
N THR A 19 -1.48 8.70 4.07
CA THR A 19 -0.75 9.21 2.90
C THR A 19 -1.64 9.20 1.64
N TYR A 20 -2.40 8.13 1.43
CA TYR A 20 -3.33 8.01 0.32
C TYR A 20 -4.39 9.12 0.36
N ARG A 21 -5.02 9.37 1.52
CA ARG A 21 -6.00 10.46 1.67
C ARG A 21 -5.39 11.81 1.36
N GLU A 22 -4.18 12.07 1.85
CA GLU A 22 -3.50 13.34 1.66
C GLU A 22 -3.14 13.60 0.19
N VAL A 23 -2.56 12.60 -0.50
CA VAL A 23 -2.23 12.70 -1.93
C VAL A 23 -3.51 12.81 -2.76
N MET A 24 -4.53 12.00 -2.46
CA MET A 24 -5.81 12.03 -3.18
C MET A 24 -6.46 13.41 -3.10
N ALA A 25 -6.46 14.06 -1.93
CA ALA A 25 -7.00 15.41 -1.80
C ALA A 25 -6.27 16.41 -2.71
N LYS A 26 -4.93 16.36 -2.75
CA LYS A 26 -4.11 17.25 -3.60
C LYS A 26 -4.36 17.00 -5.09
N LEU A 27 -4.50 15.74 -5.50
CA LEU A 27 -4.80 15.38 -6.90
C LEU A 27 -6.19 15.85 -7.33
N ASN A 28 -7.19 15.76 -6.44
CA ASN A 28 -8.53 16.29 -6.74
C ASN A 28 -8.51 17.81 -6.96
N GLU A 29 -7.72 18.57 -6.18
CA GLU A 29 -7.56 20.01 -6.43
C GLU A 29 -6.84 20.29 -7.75
N LEU A 30 -5.82 19.51 -8.09
CA LEU A 30 -5.15 19.64 -9.38
C LEU A 30 -6.09 19.35 -10.56
N ASP A 31 -6.91 18.32 -10.48
CA ASP A 31 -7.86 17.95 -11.55
C ASP A 31 -8.90 19.07 -11.81
N LYS A 32 -9.27 19.86 -10.78
CA LYS A 32 -10.12 21.06 -10.98
C LYS A 32 -9.44 22.13 -11.84
N THR A 33 -8.13 22.28 -11.71
CA THR A 33 -7.33 23.26 -12.46
C THR A 33 -6.82 22.72 -13.80
N ARG A 34 -6.83 21.39 -13.98
CA ARG A 34 -6.34 20.66 -15.16
C ARG A 34 -7.39 19.67 -15.64
N PRO A 35 -8.52 20.17 -16.19
CA PRO A 35 -9.60 19.30 -16.63
C PRO A 35 -9.11 18.30 -17.70
N GLY A 36 -9.52 17.04 -17.54
CA GLY A 36 -9.18 15.94 -18.45
C GLY A 36 -7.91 15.15 -18.09
N TRP A 37 -7.16 15.53 -17.05
CA TRP A 37 -5.97 14.79 -16.63
C TRP A 37 -6.31 13.52 -15.82
N GLY A 38 -7.38 13.55 -15.02
CA GLY A 38 -7.89 12.37 -14.31
C GLY A 38 -6.89 11.77 -13.32
N LEU A 39 -6.10 12.62 -12.65
CA LEU A 39 -5.02 12.18 -11.78
C LEU A 39 -5.53 11.42 -10.55
N ALA A 40 -6.60 11.93 -9.92
CA ALA A 40 -7.22 11.28 -8.76
C ALA A 40 -7.77 9.89 -9.13
N ASP A 41 -8.39 9.76 -10.31
CA ASP A 41 -8.89 8.49 -10.82
C ASP A 41 -7.74 7.52 -11.12
N ALA A 42 -6.65 8.00 -11.74
CA ALA A 42 -5.46 7.19 -12.00
C ALA A 42 -4.83 6.65 -10.70
N LEU A 43 -4.70 7.48 -9.66
CA LEU A 43 -4.22 7.03 -8.35
C LEU A 43 -5.16 5.96 -7.74
N ARG A 44 -6.48 6.18 -7.82
CA ARG A 44 -7.46 5.23 -7.28
C ARG A 44 -7.35 3.87 -7.94
N GLU A 45 -7.26 3.83 -9.25
CA GLU A 45 -7.14 2.58 -10.01
C GLU A 45 -5.78 1.91 -9.77
N SER A 46 -4.69 2.68 -9.66
CA SER A 46 -3.38 2.16 -9.24
C SER A 46 -3.45 1.49 -7.87
N GLN A 47 -4.09 2.11 -6.89
CA GLN A 47 -4.22 1.56 -5.54
C GLN A 47 -5.10 0.30 -5.52
N ARG A 48 -6.20 0.29 -6.28
CA ARG A 48 -7.08 -0.89 -6.43
C ARG A 48 -6.36 -2.07 -7.07
N ALA A 49 -5.52 -1.83 -8.07
CA ALA A 49 -4.72 -2.88 -8.71
C ALA A 49 -3.59 -3.38 -7.79
N TRP A 50 -3.06 -2.53 -6.92
CA TRP A 50 -2.00 -2.89 -5.99
C TRP A 50 -2.46 -3.82 -4.86
N LEU A 51 -3.66 -3.66 -4.31
CA LEU A 51 -4.20 -4.53 -3.25
C LEU A 51 -4.16 -6.03 -3.59
N PRO A 52 -4.72 -6.51 -4.73
CA PRO A 52 -4.66 -7.92 -5.09
C PRO A 52 -3.25 -8.39 -5.47
N LEU A 53 -2.35 -7.50 -5.90
CA LEU A 53 -0.94 -7.81 -6.10
C LEU A 53 -0.28 -8.09 -4.75
N ARG A 54 -0.44 -7.20 -3.77
CA ARG A 54 0.08 -7.36 -2.40
C ARG A 54 -0.37 -8.69 -1.81
N ASP A 55 -1.67 -8.94 -1.83
CA ASP A 55 -2.23 -10.11 -1.17
C ASP A 55 -1.69 -11.41 -1.83
N ARG A 56 -1.65 -11.47 -3.16
CA ARG A 56 -1.10 -12.63 -3.90
C ARG A 56 0.40 -12.82 -3.72
N GLN A 57 1.16 -11.73 -3.67
CA GLN A 57 2.59 -11.77 -3.42
C GLN A 57 2.88 -12.35 -2.03
N CYS A 58 2.16 -11.90 -1.00
CA CYS A 58 2.35 -12.40 0.35
C CYS A 58 1.84 -13.82 0.55
N ASP A 59 0.78 -14.23 -0.15
CA ASP A 59 0.35 -15.63 -0.18
C ASP A 59 1.41 -16.53 -0.85
N TRP A 60 2.06 -16.05 -1.92
CA TRP A 60 3.14 -16.77 -2.60
C TRP A 60 4.39 -16.92 -1.72
N GLU A 61 4.81 -15.85 -1.02
CA GLU A 61 5.94 -15.91 -0.10
C GLU A 61 5.68 -16.87 1.07
N ALA A 62 4.48 -16.84 1.64
CA ALA A 62 4.10 -17.74 2.72
C ALA A 62 4.01 -19.21 2.26
N ALA A 63 3.73 -19.46 0.97
CA ALA A 63 3.58 -20.81 0.43
C ALA A 63 4.85 -21.67 0.54
N PHE A 64 6.03 -21.06 0.65
CA PHE A 64 7.29 -21.79 0.87
C PHE A 64 7.35 -22.53 2.21
N VAL A 65 6.51 -22.15 3.19
CA VAL A 65 6.44 -22.77 4.53
C VAL A 65 5.02 -23.24 4.87
N LYS A 66 4.22 -23.52 3.83
CA LYS A 66 2.80 -23.84 3.96
C LYS A 66 2.52 -25.00 4.91
N GLY A 67 1.53 -24.84 5.78
CA GLY A 67 1.13 -25.78 6.83
C GLY A 67 2.02 -25.71 8.08
N GLY A 68 3.08 -24.90 8.07
CA GLY A 68 3.96 -24.68 9.20
C GLY A 68 3.52 -23.52 10.09
N THR A 69 4.03 -23.48 11.31
CA THR A 69 3.75 -22.40 12.28
C THR A 69 4.30 -21.04 11.87
N MET A 70 5.22 -20.99 10.90
CA MET A 70 5.77 -19.74 10.36
C MET A 70 4.95 -19.14 9.22
N GLU A 71 4.05 -19.89 8.57
CA GLU A 71 3.27 -19.40 7.43
C GLU A 71 2.53 -18.08 7.73
N PRO A 72 1.79 -17.94 8.85
CA PRO A 72 1.12 -16.68 9.17
C PRO A 72 2.09 -15.53 9.42
N LEU A 73 3.25 -15.81 10.03
CA LEU A 73 4.26 -14.81 10.34
C LEU A 73 4.91 -14.27 9.06
N ILE A 74 5.28 -15.14 8.11
CA ILE A 74 5.86 -14.72 6.83
C ILE A 74 4.87 -13.87 6.04
N ARG A 75 3.61 -14.32 5.97
CA ARG A 75 2.56 -13.56 5.29
C ARG A 75 2.38 -12.16 5.89
N LEU A 76 2.35 -12.05 7.21
CA LEU A 76 2.14 -10.79 7.92
C LEU A 76 3.32 -9.83 7.77
N SER A 77 4.55 -10.35 7.81
CA SER A 77 5.76 -9.57 7.54
C SER A 77 5.76 -9.01 6.11
N CYS A 78 5.42 -9.83 5.11
CA CYS A 78 5.29 -9.36 3.73
C CYS A 78 4.24 -8.25 3.58
N LEU A 79 3.06 -8.42 4.22
CA LEU A 79 2.02 -7.40 4.19
C LEU A 79 2.50 -6.07 4.76
N SER A 80 3.20 -6.11 5.88
CA SER A 80 3.79 -4.92 6.51
C SER A 80 4.80 -4.24 5.58
N GLU A 81 5.76 -5.00 5.04
CA GLU A 81 6.81 -4.46 4.18
C GLU A 81 6.27 -3.85 2.88
N MET A 82 5.39 -4.56 2.17
CA MET A 82 4.79 -4.05 0.93
C MET A 82 3.95 -2.79 1.19
N THR A 83 3.24 -2.73 2.31
CA THR A 83 2.40 -1.58 2.69
C THR A 83 3.26 -0.36 3.03
N ALA A 84 4.38 -0.55 3.74
CA ALA A 84 5.37 0.50 3.99
C ALA A 84 5.98 1.02 2.66
N LYS A 85 6.44 0.11 1.79
CA LYS A 85 6.99 0.46 0.46
C LYS A 85 5.98 1.23 -0.39
N ARG A 86 4.70 0.84 -0.37
CA ARG A 86 3.66 1.57 -1.11
C ARG A 86 3.46 2.98 -0.57
N THR A 87 3.53 3.16 0.75
CA THR A 87 3.46 4.48 1.38
C THR A 87 4.58 5.39 0.86
N ASP A 88 5.81 4.90 0.84
CA ASP A 88 6.96 5.65 0.34
C ASP A 88 6.83 5.93 -1.17
N GLN A 89 6.41 4.95 -1.96
CA GLN A 89 6.16 5.13 -3.38
C GLN A 89 5.15 6.25 -3.66
N LEU A 90 4.06 6.34 -2.89
CA LEU A 90 3.07 7.40 -3.04
C LEU A 90 3.65 8.78 -2.71
N ARG A 91 4.44 8.88 -1.63
CA ARG A 91 5.12 10.12 -1.22
C ARG A 91 6.13 10.59 -2.25
N GLU A 92 6.96 9.68 -2.73
CA GLU A 92 8.00 9.96 -3.72
C GLU A 92 7.38 10.37 -5.05
N THR A 93 6.42 9.60 -5.56
CA THR A 93 5.73 9.93 -6.81
C THR A 93 5.08 11.30 -6.72
N TRP A 94 4.38 11.60 -5.62
CA TRP A 94 3.79 12.91 -5.40
C TRP A 94 4.86 14.02 -5.37
N LYS A 95 5.93 13.84 -4.60
CA LYS A 95 7.02 14.81 -4.48
C LYS A 95 7.73 15.09 -5.81
N THR A 96 7.83 14.09 -6.69
CA THR A 96 8.47 14.23 -8.01
C THR A 96 7.65 15.07 -8.98
N TYR A 97 6.31 15.05 -8.88
CA TYR A 97 5.41 15.69 -9.84
C TYR A 97 4.61 16.88 -9.27
N GLN A 98 4.83 17.24 -8.01
CA GLN A 98 4.37 18.48 -7.40
C GLN A 98 5.20 19.67 -7.87
#